data_AF-A0A2E6VZP1-F1
#
_entry.id   AF-A0A2E6VZP1-F1
#
_cell.length_a   1.000
_cell.length_b   1.000
_cell.length_c   1.000
_cell.angle_alpha   90.00
_cell.angle_beta   90.00
_cell.angle_gamma   90.00
#
_symmetry.space_group_name_H-M   'P 1'
#
loop_
_entity.id
_entity.type
_entity.pdbx_description
1 polymer ?
#
loop_
_entity_poly.entity_id
_entity_poly.type
_entity_poly.pdbx_seq_one_letter_code
_entity_poly.pdbx_strand_id
1 'polypeptide(L)'
;MRILFITSTRLGDAVLSTGILRYLLQQNPASSVTVACGPAARELFTAVPGLERIIVLDKMLLSLHWLYLWANCVGCIWDIVVDLRNAPLTFIIPTKKAYRLFRSRAPGHHIKALAAILEIEKIVPSPFIWTTKENKNDAVRIVPDGTPVLAIGPTANWRAKQWRAERFIELIHRLTRPDGILPDARVLILGREDERPTALAIVESIPKHRCLDLIGRIDLLTAFACLQRSSLYIGNDSGLMHLAAASGIPTLGLFGPSPEDRYAPWGSRCSVVRGAANFDEIFPENFNHRETKTLMDGLSVTTVEKQVLELWERVQKD
;
A
#
# COMPACT_ATOMS: atom_id res chain seq x y z
N MET A 1 0.17 27.00 -10.80
CA MET A 1 1.36 26.69 -10.01
C MET A 1 1.91 25.35 -10.48
N ARG A 2 3.22 25.19 -10.67
CA ARG A 2 3.86 23.93 -11.10
C ARG A 2 4.44 23.18 -9.91
N ILE A 3 3.94 21.97 -9.66
CA ILE A 3 4.41 21.08 -8.59
C ILE A 3 5.19 19.91 -9.19
N LEU A 4 6.41 19.71 -8.71
CA LEU A 4 7.17 18.47 -8.93
C LEU A 4 7.09 17.61 -7.67
N PHE A 5 6.47 16.44 -7.75
CA PHE A 5 6.30 15.52 -6.63
C PHE A 5 7.11 14.24 -6.88
N ILE A 6 8.22 14.07 -6.15
CA ILE A 6 9.15 12.95 -6.30
C ILE A 6 8.95 11.99 -5.12
N THR A 7 8.48 10.78 -5.40
CA THR A 7 8.08 9.80 -4.39
C THR A 7 8.77 8.44 -4.57
N SER A 8 8.49 7.50 -3.66
CA SER A 8 9.13 6.20 -3.57
C SER A 8 8.93 5.33 -4.81
N THR A 9 9.84 4.39 -4.98
CA THR A 9 9.75 3.31 -5.97
C THR A 9 8.92 2.14 -5.47
N ARG A 10 8.71 2.05 -4.14
CA ARG A 10 7.91 1.00 -3.51
C ARG A 10 6.47 1.46 -3.40
N LEU A 11 5.55 0.54 -3.69
CA LEU A 11 4.12 0.83 -3.69
C LEU A 11 3.62 1.35 -2.33
N GLY A 12 4.02 0.72 -1.21
CA GLY A 12 3.57 1.12 0.13
C GLY A 12 3.92 2.57 0.46
N ASP A 13 5.19 2.94 0.40
CA ASP A 13 5.64 4.31 0.61
C ASP A 13 4.97 5.31 -0.34
N ALA A 14 4.75 4.92 -1.61
CA ALA A 14 4.06 5.77 -2.58
C ALA A 14 2.61 6.04 -2.14
N VAL A 15 1.86 5.01 -1.73
CA VAL A 15 0.52 5.16 -1.14
C VAL A 15 0.57 6.08 0.07
N LEU A 16 1.48 5.83 1.03
CA LEU A 16 1.61 6.64 2.25
C LEU A 16 1.87 8.13 1.93
N SER A 17 2.59 8.42 0.85
CA SER A 17 2.90 9.79 0.42
C SER A 17 1.75 10.54 -0.26
N THR A 18 0.72 9.84 -0.73
CA THR A 18 -0.39 10.48 -1.48
C THR A 18 -1.14 11.51 -0.65
N GLY A 19 -1.20 11.35 0.68
CA GLY A 19 -1.79 12.34 1.59
C GLY A 19 -1.10 13.70 1.51
N ILE A 20 0.23 13.73 1.35
CA ILE A 20 1.01 14.96 1.19
C ILE A 20 0.66 15.65 -0.13
N LEU A 21 0.59 14.88 -1.22
CA LEU A 21 0.21 15.43 -2.52
C LEU A 21 -1.23 15.99 -2.49
N ARG A 22 -2.16 15.26 -1.86
CA ARG A 22 -3.54 15.72 -1.68
C ARG A 22 -3.59 17.03 -0.91
N TYR A 23 -2.85 17.13 0.19
CA TYR A 23 -2.80 18.36 0.98
C TYR A 23 -2.35 19.56 0.13
N LEU A 24 -1.28 19.41 -0.65
CA LEU A 24 -0.78 20.48 -1.52
C LEU A 24 -1.78 20.90 -2.60
N LEU A 25 -2.49 19.92 -3.18
CA LEU A 25 -3.53 20.16 -4.19
C LEU A 25 -4.76 20.86 -3.60
N GLN A 26 -5.13 20.56 -2.36
CA GLN A 26 -6.23 21.27 -1.68
C GLN A 26 -5.90 22.74 -1.43
N GLN A 27 -4.65 23.05 -1.11
CA GLN A 27 -4.19 24.43 -0.95
C GLN A 27 -4.05 25.16 -2.31
N ASN A 28 -3.86 24.41 -3.40
CA ASN A 28 -3.60 24.99 -4.73
C ASN A 28 -4.33 24.19 -5.85
N PRO A 29 -5.66 24.29 -5.97
CA PRO A 29 -6.45 23.40 -6.84
C PRO A 29 -6.15 23.54 -8.34
N ALA A 30 -5.72 24.72 -8.79
CA ALA A 30 -5.34 25.00 -10.19
C ALA A 30 -3.87 24.66 -10.49
N SER A 31 -3.22 23.84 -9.65
CA SER A 31 -1.84 23.43 -9.88
C SER A 31 -1.74 22.42 -11.00
N SER A 32 -0.65 22.53 -11.75
CA SER A 32 -0.22 21.48 -12.64
C SER A 32 0.85 20.63 -11.95
N VAL A 33 0.77 19.31 -12.11
CA VAL A 33 1.53 18.34 -11.32
C VAL A 33 2.33 17.45 -12.25
N THR A 34 3.63 17.39 -12.01
CA THR A 34 4.49 16.31 -12.51
C THR A 34 4.84 15.39 -11.35
N VAL A 35 4.61 14.10 -11.51
CA VAL A 35 5.00 13.09 -10.52
C VAL A 35 6.22 12.32 -11.02
N ALA A 36 7.22 12.11 -10.17
CA ALA A 36 8.31 11.18 -10.42
C ALA A 36 8.24 10.02 -9.43
N CYS A 37 8.11 8.80 -9.91
CA CYS A 37 7.93 7.61 -9.07
C CYS A 37 8.52 6.36 -9.74
N GLY A 38 8.63 5.27 -8.98
CA GLY A 38 9.01 3.98 -9.59
C GLY A 38 7.88 3.37 -10.43
N PRO A 39 8.19 2.37 -11.27
CA PRO A 39 7.22 1.72 -12.16
C PRO A 39 6.02 1.12 -11.39
N ALA A 40 6.28 0.49 -10.24
CA ALA A 40 5.25 -0.14 -9.41
C ALA A 40 4.21 0.84 -8.83
N ALA A 41 4.50 2.14 -8.79
CA ALA A 41 3.61 3.16 -8.26
C ALA A 41 3.00 4.06 -9.34
N ARG A 42 3.41 3.91 -10.61
CA ARG A 42 3.00 4.79 -11.73
C ARG A 42 1.48 4.95 -11.79
N GLU A 43 0.76 3.84 -11.74
CA GLU A 43 -0.70 3.83 -11.89
C GLU A 43 -1.43 4.58 -10.78
N LEU A 44 -0.87 4.67 -9.57
CA LEU A 44 -1.50 5.42 -8.46
C LEU A 44 -1.71 6.90 -8.79
N PHE A 45 -0.89 7.45 -9.69
CA PHE A 45 -0.86 8.88 -9.94
C PHE A 45 -1.57 9.27 -11.24
N THR A 46 -2.05 8.33 -12.05
CA THR A 46 -2.65 8.63 -13.37
C THR A 46 -3.95 9.42 -13.28
N ALA A 47 -4.69 9.29 -12.18
CA ALA A 47 -5.94 10.00 -11.93
C ALA A 47 -5.77 11.28 -11.08
N VAL A 48 -4.54 11.72 -10.82
CA VAL A 48 -4.27 12.93 -10.03
C VAL A 48 -4.80 14.17 -10.76
N PRO A 49 -5.57 15.06 -10.10
CA PRO A 49 -6.02 16.32 -10.67
C PRO A 49 -4.84 17.20 -11.08
N GLY A 50 -4.91 17.76 -12.30
CA GLY A 50 -3.86 18.62 -12.83
C GLY A 50 -2.58 17.89 -13.23
N LEU A 51 -2.59 16.55 -13.31
CA LEU A 51 -1.45 15.77 -13.78
C LEU A 51 -1.06 16.16 -15.22
N GLU A 52 0.15 16.68 -15.41
CA GLU A 52 0.74 16.93 -16.73
C GLU A 52 1.49 15.72 -17.26
N ARG A 53 2.26 15.05 -16.39
CA ARG A 53 3.10 13.91 -16.76
C ARG A 53 3.57 13.10 -15.55
N ILE A 54 3.93 11.85 -15.82
CA ILE A 54 4.59 10.97 -14.85
C ILE A 54 5.97 10.59 -15.40
N ILE A 55 7.03 10.90 -14.64
CA ILE A 55 8.41 10.49 -14.89
C ILE A 55 8.63 9.16 -14.16
N VAL A 56 8.71 8.06 -14.92
CA VAL A 56 8.97 6.75 -14.34
C VAL A 56 10.47 6.57 -14.12
N LEU A 57 10.86 6.21 -12.90
CA LEU A 57 12.24 6.04 -12.48
C LEU A 57 12.58 4.56 -12.34
N ASP A 58 13.06 3.97 -13.44
CA ASP A 58 13.67 2.64 -13.43
C ASP A 58 15.10 2.70 -12.89
N LYS A 59 15.54 1.65 -12.20
CA LYS A 59 16.91 1.60 -11.68
C LYS A 59 17.89 1.45 -12.85
N MET A 60 18.56 2.53 -13.20
CA MET A 60 19.62 2.54 -14.20
C MET A 60 21.00 2.23 -13.57
N LEU A 61 21.91 1.68 -14.39
CA LEU A 61 23.33 1.55 -14.05
C LEU A 61 23.93 2.89 -13.64
N LEU A 62 24.92 2.86 -12.75
CA LEU A 62 25.62 4.03 -12.22
C LEU A 62 24.69 5.13 -11.66
N SER A 63 23.47 4.75 -11.25
CA SER A 63 22.45 5.68 -10.77
C SER A 63 22.04 6.78 -11.77
N LEU A 64 22.19 6.54 -13.07
CA LEU A 64 21.84 7.50 -14.13
C LEU A 64 20.36 7.91 -14.17
N HIS A 65 19.49 7.18 -13.46
CA HIS A 65 18.09 7.54 -13.29
C HIS A 65 17.88 8.89 -12.60
N TRP A 66 18.86 9.34 -11.79
CA TRP A 66 18.84 10.70 -11.25
C TRP A 66 19.13 11.76 -12.30
N LEU A 67 20.05 11.46 -13.23
CA LEU A 67 20.35 12.36 -14.35
C LEU A 67 19.16 12.42 -15.30
N TYR A 68 18.51 11.28 -15.56
CA TYR A 68 17.27 11.21 -16.30
C TYR A 68 16.16 12.04 -15.64
N LEU A 69 15.96 11.92 -14.33
CA LEU A 69 15.00 12.74 -13.59
C LEU A 69 15.31 14.23 -13.76
N TRP A 70 16.57 14.63 -13.53
CA TRP A 70 17.00 16.02 -13.68
C TRP A 70 16.75 16.54 -15.10
N ALA A 71 17.16 15.78 -16.13
CA ALA A 71 16.98 16.15 -17.53
C ALA A 71 15.50 16.32 -17.93
N ASN A 72 14.60 15.55 -17.31
CA ASN A 72 13.16 15.73 -17.53
C ASN A 72 12.60 16.97 -16.79
N CYS A 73 13.30 17.49 -15.78
CA CYS A 73 12.88 18.64 -14.99
C CYS A 73 13.52 19.97 -15.42
N VAL A 74 14.60 19.96 -16.22
CA VAL A 74 15.19 21.19 -16.77
C VAL A 74 14.27 21.86 -17.79
N GLY A 75 14.44 23.18 -17.98
CA GLY A 75 13.57 23.99 -18.84
C GLY A 75 12.25 24.41 -18.19
N CYS A 76 12.04 24.07 -16.91
CA CYS A 76 10.91 24.51 -16.11
C CYS A 76 11.41 25.19 -14.83
N ILE A 77 10.77 26.30 -14.45
CA ILE A 77 10.89 26.85 -13.09
C ILE A 77 9.73 26.29 -12.29
N TRP A 78 10.05 25.56 -11.22
CA TRP A 78 9.06 24.94 -10.36
C TRP A 78 8.62 25.91 -9.26
N ASP A 79 7.34 25.90 -8.92
CA ASP A 79 6.87 26.67 -7.78
C ASP A 79 7.09 25.88 -6.47
N ILE A 80 6.80 24.57 -6.51
CA ILE A 80 7.02 23.66 -5.39
C ILE A 80 7.70 22.38 -5.89
N VAL A 81 8.78 21.99 -5.22
CA VAL A 81 9.39 20.66 -5.34
C VAL A 81 9.19 19.92 -4.02
N VAL A 82 8.58 18.73 -4.06
CA VAL A 82 8.57 17.79 -2.95
C VAL A 82 9.46 16.61 -3.33
N ASP A 83 10.53 16.38 -2.57
CA ASP A 83 11.44 15.27 -2.80
C ASP A 83 11.50 14.34 -1.59
N LEU A 84 10.72 13.26 -1.67
CA LEU A 84 10.68 12.21 -0.65
C LEU A 84 11.80 11.17 -0.82
N ARG A 85 12.60 11.27 -1.87
CA ARG A 85 13.73 10.40 -2.19
C ARG A 85 15.06 10.99 -1.78
N ASN A 86 15.11 12.29 -1.51
CA ASN A 86 16.33 13.07 -1.31
C ASN A 86 17.33 12.83 -2.46
N ALA A 87 16.83 12.92 -3.69
CA ALA A 87 17.59 12.61 -4.88
C ALA A 87 18.67 13.69 -5.14
N PRO A 88 19.96 13.33 -5.30
CA PRO A 88 21.04 14.32 -5.30
C PRO A 88 20.88 15.45 -6.34
N LEU A 89 20.41 15.12 -7.54
CA LEU A 89 20.29 16.09 -8.63
C LEU A 89 19.04 16.99 -8.54
N THR A 90 18.18 16.80 -7.53
CA THR A 90 17.01 17.68 -7.32
C THR A 90 17.36 18.97 -6.58
N PHE A 91 18.56 19.06 -6.00
CA PHE A 91 19.05 20.24 -5.29
C PHE A 91 19.36 21.41 -6.23
N ILE A 92 19.70 21.11 -7.49
CA ILE A 92 20.04 22.09 -8.52
C ILE A 92 18.88 22.40 -9.48
N ILE A 93 17.68 21.85 -9.21
CA ILE A 93 16.48 22.18 -9.99
C ILE A 93 15.98 23.57 -9.57
N PRO A 94 15.78 24.52 -10.50
CA PRO A 94 15.23 25.84 -10.18
C PRO A 94 13.83 25.72 -9.57
N THR A 95 13.67 26.17 -8.32
CA THR A 95 12.39 26.12 -7.62
C THR A 95 12.22 27.29 -6.65
N LYS A 96 10.99 27.77 -6.45
CA LYS A 96 10.65 28.80 -5.45
C LYS A 96 10.61 28.23 -4.03
N LYS A 97 10.05 27.03 -3.86
CA LYS A 97 9.99 26.31 -2.58
C LYS A 97 10.34 24.84 -2.75
N ALA A 98 11.08 24.28 -1.80
CA ALA A 98 11.45 22.88 -1.82
C ALA A 98 11.28 22.23 -0.45
N TYR A 99 10.65 21.06 -0.44
CA TYR A 99 10.44 20.21 0.73
C TYR A 99 11.17 18.89 0.48
N ARG A 100 12.14 18.52 1.33
CA ARG A 100 12.98 17.34 1.10
C ARG A 100 13.00 16.44 2.33
N LEU A 101 12.73 15.15 2.12
CA LEU A 101 12.82 14.16 3.18
C LEU A 101 14.29 13.84 3.48
N PHE A 102 14.86 14.50 4.48
CA PHE A 102 16.10 14.02 5.07
C PHE A 102 15.83 12.76 5.89
N ARG A 103 16.81 11.85 5.98
CA ARG A 103 16.69 10.62 6.80
C ARG A 103 16.35 11.00 8.23
N SER A 104 15.07 10.99 8.57
CA SER A 104 14.62 11.15 9.94
C SER A 104 14.67 9.79 10.62
N ARG A 105 15.52 9.67 11.64
CA ARG A 105 15.48 8.55 12.60
C ARG A 105 14.40 8.76 13.67
N ALA A 106 13.57 9.81 13.55
CA ALA A 106 12.57 10.10 14.55
C ALA A 106 11.63 8.89 14.75
N PRO A 107 11.36 8.53 16.02
CA PRO A 107 10.46 7.44 16.34
C PRO A 107 9.04 7.72 15.84
N GLY A 108 8.31 6.65 15.50
CA GLY A 108 6.91 6.72 15.10
C GLY A 108 6.63 6.48 13.61
N HIS A 109 5.36 6.62 13.27
CA HIS A 109 4.82 6.20 11.97
C HIS A 109 5.39 6.97 10.78
N HIS A 110 5.67 6.28 9.67
CA HIS A 110 6.29 6.88 8.49
C HIS A 110 5.53 8.09 7.93
N ILE A 111 4.19 8.06 7.92
CA ILE A 111 3.38 9.21 7.48
C ILE A 111 3.66 10.47 8.32
N LYS A 112 3.93 10.34 9.63
CA LYS A 112 4.28 11.51 10.46
C LYS A 112 5.61 12.14 10.01
N ALA A 113 6.58 11.30 9.63
CA ALA A 113 7.83 11.78 9.05
C ALA A 113 7.61 12.48 7.70
N LEU A 114 6.66 12.02 6.89
CA LEU A 114 6.27 12.70 5.64
C LEU A 114 5.57 14.04 5.89
N ALA A 115 4.69 14.09 6.89
CA ALA A 115 3.99 15.32 7.29
C ALA A 115 4.96 16.38 7.83
N ALA A 116 5.99 15.97 8.57
CA ALA A 116 7.00 16.87 9.12
C ALA A 116 7.79 17.65 8.05
N ILE A 117 7.94 17.10 6.84
CA ILE A 117 8.63 17.81 5.75
C ILE A 117 7.90 19.10 5.38
N LEU A 118 6.57 19.13 5.53
CA LEU A 118 5.73 20.29 5.24
C LEU A 118 5.38 21.09 6.51
N GLU A 119 5.92 20.72 7.68
CA GLU A 119 5.59 21.32 8.99
C GLU A 119 4.09 21.22 9.35
N ILE A 120 3.47 20.08 8.98
CA ILE A 120 2.03 19.80 9.18
C ILE A 120 1.77 18.57 10.07
N GLU A 121 2.64 18.29 11.03
CA GLU A 121 2.56 17.14 11.93
C GLU A 121 1.29 17.12 12.78
N LYS A 122 0.60 18.25 12.92
CA LYS A 122 -0.68 18.37 13.62
C LYS A 122 -1.88 17.88 12.81
N ILE A 123 -1.77 17.84 11.48
CA ILE A 123 -2.89 17.53 10.55
C ILE A 123 -2.48 16.37 9.62
N VAL A 124 -1.70 15.42 10.15
CA VAL A 124 -1.10 14.28 9.42
C VAL A 124 -2.04 13.75 8.33
N PRO A 125 -1.83 14.11 7.04
CA PRO A 125 -2.84 13.87 6.02
C PRO A 125 -2.88 12.39 5.68
N SER A 126 -4.07 11.79 5.84
CA SER A 126 -4.28 10.38 5.50
C SER A 126 -4.03 10.13 4.01
N PRO A 127 -3.52 8.93 3.64
CA PRO A 127 -3.37 8.51 2.26
C PRO A 127 -4.69 8.66 1.48
N PHE A 128 -4.58 9.01 0.21
CA PHE A 128 -5.74 9.18 -0.66
C PHE A 128 -5.40 8.80 -2.09
N ILE A 129 -6.20 7.90 -2.66
CA ILE A 129 -6.03 7.46 -4.04
C ILE A 129 -7.13 8.08 -4.89
N TRP A 130 -6.73 8.74 -5.97
CA TRP A 130 -7.65 9.22 -6.98
C TRP A 130 -8.01 8.07 -7.93
N THR A 131 -9.28 7.98 -8.30
CA THR A 131 -9.78 7.00 -9.27
C THR A 131 -10.58 7.70 -10.35
N THR A 132 -10.56 7.12 -11.55
CA THR A 132 -11.40 7.56 -12.66
C THR A 132 -12.82 6.98 -12.52
N LYS A 133 -13.76 7.49 -13.34
CA LYS A 133 -15.10 6.89 -13.45
C LYS A 133 -15.04 5.46 -14.00
N GLU A 134 -14.10 5.18 -14.90
CA GLU A 134 -13.89 3.85 -15.49
C GLU A 134 -13.47 2.84 -14.43
N ASN A 135 -12.47 3.16 -13.60
CA ASN A 135 -12.04 2.29 -12.50
C ASN A 135 -13.19 1.94 -11.54
N LYS A 136 -14.06 2.92 -11.24
CA LYS A 136 -15.24 2.70 -10.39
C LYS A 136 -16.27 1.80 -11.06
N ASN A 137 -16.52 1.98 -12.35
CA ASN A 137 -17.45 1.14 -13.11
C ASN A 137 -16.93 -0.30 -13.22
N ASP A 138 -15.62 -0.49 -13.44
CA ASP A 138 -14.98 -1.80 -13.44
C ASP A 138 -15.15 -2.51 -12.10
N ALA A 139 -14.91 -1.80 -11.00
CA ALA A 139 -15.08 -2.35 -9.67
C ALA A 139 -16.53 -2.75 -9.37
N VAL A 140 -17.54 -2.03 -9.87
CA VAL A 140 -18.95 -2.43 -9.75
C VAL A 140 -19.24 -3.73 -10.51
N ARG A 141 -18.64 -3.92 -11.69
CA ARG A 141 -18.80 -5.16 -12.47
C ARG A 141 -18.11 -6.35 -11.82
N ILE A 142 -16.92 -6.14 -11.27
CA ILE A 142 -16.09 -7.18 -10.66
C ILE A 142 -16.63 -7.56 -9.26
N VAL A 143 -16.97 -6.55 -8.46
CA VAL A 143 -17.47 -6.69 -7.09
C VAL A 143 -18.86 -6.07 -7.02
N PRO A 144 -19.92 -6.74 -7.50
CA PRO A 144 -21.29 -6.21 -7.44
C PRO A 144 -21.80 -6.10 -6.00
N ASP A 145 -22.85 -5.31 -5.79
CA ASP A 145 -23.49 -5.20 -4.47
C ASP A 145 -24.16 -6.52 -4.06
N GLY A 146 -24.33 -6.73 -2.76
CA GLY A 146 -25.11 -7.83 -2.18
C GLY A 146 -24.29 -8.89 -1.43
N THR A 147 -23.25 -9.46 -2.05
CA THR A 147 -22.42 -10.47 -1.38
C THR A 147 -21.20 -9.82 -0.72
N PRO A 148 -20.94 -10.05 0.59
CA PRO A 148 -19.74 -9.57 1.24
C PRO A 148 -18.48 -10.07 0.54
N VAL A 149 -17.41 -9.28 0.58
CA VAL A 149 -16.12 -9.65 -0.03
C VAL A 149 -14.99 -9.54 0.97
N LEU A 150 -14.28 -10.66 1.16
CA LEU A 150 -13.03 -10.73 1.91
C LEU A 150 -11.87 -10.55 0.93
N ALA A 151 -11.16 -9.43 1.02
CA ALA A 151 -9.96 -9.18 0.24
C ALA A 151 -8.73 -9.75 0.95
N ILE A 152 -7.89 -10.48 0.20
CA ILE A 152 -6.66 -11.09 0.71
C ILE A 152 -5.46 -10.58 -0.09
N GLY A 153 -4.44 -10.12 0.64
CA GLY A 153 -3.11 -9.81 0.10
C GLY A 153 -2.09 -10.81 0.62
N PRO A 154 -1.96 -12.00 -0.02
CA PRO A 154 -1.19 -13.11 0.54
C PRO A 154 0.32 -13.01 0.25
N THR A 155 0.74 -12.01 -0.53
CA THR A 155 2.12 -11.84 -0.97
C THR A 155 2.78 -10.65 -0.29
N ALA A 156 4.10 -10.58 -0.40
CA ALA A 156 4.93 -9.50 0.11
C ALA A 156 6.22 -9.44 -0.69
N ASN A 157 6.92 -8.31 -0.61
CA ASN A 157 8.16 -8.10 -1.36
C ASN A 157 9.28 -9.08 -0.99
N TRP A 158 9.29 -9.64 0.22
CA TRP A 158 10.26 -10.66 0.67
C TRP A 158 9.53 -11.86 1.29
N ARG A 159 10.03 -13.07 1.01
CA ARG A 159 9.46 -14.34 1.51
C ARG A 159 9.37 -14.40 3.04
N ALA A 160 10.32 -13.79 3.74
CA ALA A 160 10.33 -13.71 5.20
C ALA A 160 9.08 -13.02 5.80
N LYS A 161 8.42 -12.14 5.02
CA LYS A 161 7.21 -11.41 5.39
C LYS A 161 5.91 -12.07 4.92
N GLN A 162 5.96 -13.30 4.40
CA GLN A 162 4.77 -13.95 3.86
C GLN A 162 4.22 -14.94 4.88
N TRP A 163 2.98 -14.72 5.30
CA TRP A 163 2.26 -15.73 6.08
C TRP A 163 1.94 -16.94 5.19
N ARG A 164 1.96 -18.13 5.78
CA ARG A 164 1.82 -19.38 5.04
C ARG A 164 0.48 -19.47 4.31
N ALA A 165 0.49 -20.01 3.09
CA ALA A 165 -0.72 -20.20 2.29
C ALA A 165 -1.75 -21.06 3.05
N GLU A 166 -1.32 -22.14 3.68
CA GLU A 166 -2.21 -23.04 4.43
C GLU A 166 -2.94 -22.31 5.57
N ARG A 167 -2.28 -21.33 6.19
CA ARG A 167 -2.86 -20.51 7.26
C ARG A 167 -3.85 -19.48 6.72
N PHE A 168 -3.58 -18.88 5.56
CA PHE A 168 -4.57 -18.06 4.86
C PHE A 168 -5.80 -18.88 4.50
N ILE A 169 -5.63 -20.08 3.96
CA ILE A 169 -6.73 -20.98 3.57
C ILE A 169 -7.61 -21.30 4.79
N GLU A 170 -6.98 -21.71 5.90
CA GLU A 170 -7.70 -22.00 7.13
C GLU A 170 -8.46 -20.77 7.66
N LEU A 171 -7.83 -19.61 7.67
CA LEU A 171 -8.47 -18.37 8.12
C LEU A 171 -9.66 -17.98 7.22
N ILE A 172 -9.50 -18.03 5.89
CA ILE A 172 -10.57 -17.76 4.93
C ILE A 172 -11.76 -18.67 5.20
N HIS A 173 -11.53 -19.96 5.45
CA HIS A 173 -12.58 -20.90 5.79
C HIS A 173 -13.29 -20.52 7.10
N ARG A 174 -12.53 -20.20 8.17
CA ARG A 174 -13.10 -19.81 9.47
C ARG A 174 -13.92 -18.52 9.42
N LEU A 175 -13.48 -17.53 8.64
CA LEU A 175 -14.19 -16.25 8.54
C LEU A 175 -15.43 -16.32 7.67
N THR A 176 -15.50 -17.27 6.73
CA THR A 176 -16.53 -17.29 5.69
C THR A 176 -17.48 -18.50 5.72
N ARG A 177 -17.34 -19.36 6.73
CA ARG A 177 -18.33 -20.40 7.07
C ARG A 177 -19.65 -19.77 7.57
N PRO A 178 -20.76 -20.54 7.64
CA PRO A 178 -22.08 -19.99 7.96
C PRO A 178 -22.18 -19.21 9.29
N ASP A 179 -21.39 -19.58 10.30
CA ASP A 179 -21.31 -18.91 11.61
C ASP A 179 -20.14 -17.91 11.72
N GLY A 180 -19.39 -17.70 10.63
CA GLY A 180 -18.29 -16.73 10.57
C GLY A 180 -18.79 -15.29 10.45
N ILE A 181 -17.87 -14.32 10.55
CA ILE A 181 -18.22 -12.89 10.44
C ILE A 181 -18.57 -12.45 9.03
N LEU A 182 -18.25 -13.26 8.01
CA LEU A 182 -18.48 -12.99 6.60
C LEU A 182 -19.07 -14.23 5.89
N PRO A 183 -20.25 -14.71 6.33
CA PRO A 183 -20.82 -15.94 5.81
C PRO A 183 -21.01 -15.86 4.30
N ASP A 184 -20.59 -16.90 3.59
CA ASP A 184 -20.68 -17.03 2.13
C ASP A 184 -19.98 -15.92 1.32
N ALA A 185 -19.09 -15.16 1.95
CA ALA A 185 -18.36 -14.08 1.27
C ALA A 185 -17.56 -14.59 0.07
N ARG A 186 -17.50 -13.77 -0.98
CA ARG A 186 -16.53 -13.96 -2.05
C ARG A 186 -15.14 -13.59 -1.54
N VAL A 187 -14.11 -14.20 -2.09
CA VAL A 187 -12.73 -13.94 -1.72
C VAL A 187 -12.03 -13.27 -2.90
N LEU A 188 -11.64 -12.02 -2.69
CA LEU A 188 -10.88 -11.23 -3.64
C LEU A 188 -9.39 -11.42 -3.39
N ILE A 189 -8.67 -11.95 -4.38
CA ILE A 189 -7.21 -12.12 -4.30
C ILE A 189 -6.56 -11.14 -5.26
N LEU A 190 -5.73 -10.27 -4.69
CA LEU A 190 -4.98 -9.25 -5.41
C LEU A 190 -3.48 -9.53 -5.32
N GLY A 191 -2.77 -9.15 -6.37
CA GLY A 191 -1.33 -9.33 -6.50
C GLY A 191 -0.88 -8.99 -7.92
N ARG A 192 0.43 -8.92 -8.10
CA ARG A 192 1.04 -8.82 -9.43
C ARG A 192 1.15 -10.19 -10.08
N GLU A 193 1.29 -10.22 -11.40
CA GLU A 193 1.39 -11.48 -12.13
C GLU A 193 2.58 -12.36 -11.68
N ASP A 194 3.72 -11.74 -11.36
CA ASP A 194 4.90 -12.46 -10.82
C ASP A 194 4.70 -13.02 -9.41
N GLU A 195 3.62 -12.63 -8.72
CA GLU A 195 3.25 -13.13 -7.39
C GLU A 195 2.27 -14.31 -7.46
N ARG A 196 1.69 -14.59 -8.63
CA ARG A 196 0.73 -15.69 -8.87
C ARG A 196 1.21 -17.05 -8.35
N PRO A 197 2.47 -17.48 -8.55
CA PRO A 197 2.94 -18.77 -8.03
C PRO A 197 2.84 -18.89 -6.51
N THR A 198 2.99 -17.78 -5.78
CA THR A 198 2.90 -17.76 -4.31
C THR A 198 1.46 -17.86 -3.81
N ALA A 199 0.50 -17.30 -4.55
CA ALA A 199 -0.90 -17.28 -4.17
C ALA A 199 -1.71 -18.48 -4.72
N LEU A 200 -1.12 -19.29 -5.60
CA LEU A 200 -1.83 -20.33 -6.36
C LEU A 200 -2.58 -21.32 -5.45
N ALA A 201 -1.94 -21.80 -4.38
CA ALA A 201 -2.57 -22.72 -3.43
C ALA A 201 -3.84 -22.11 -2.77
N ILE A 202 -3.83 -20.80 -2.51
CA ILE A 202 -5.00 -20.08 -1.96
C ILE A 202 -6.09 -20.01 -3.03
N VAL A 203 -5.74 -19.59 -4.25
CA VAL A 203 -6.68 -19.51 -5.38
C VAL A 203 -7.38 -20.85 -5.63
N GLU A 204 -6.63 -21.96 -5.61
CA GLU A 204 -7.14 -23.30 -5.90
C GLU A 204 -8.00 -23.88 -4.76
N SER A 205 -7.81 -23.42 -3.52
CA SER A 205 -8.59 -23.88 -2.36
C SER A 205 -9.99 -23.28 -2.27
N ILE A 206 -10.29 -22.22 -3.04
CA ILE A 206 -11.55 -21.47 -2.94
C ILE A 206 -12.46 -21.90 -4.10
N PRO A 207 -13.74 -22.21 -3.84
CA PRO A 207 -14.69 -22.55 -4.89
C PRO A 207 -14.75 -21.46 -5.97
N LYS A 208 -14.71 -21.86 -7.25
CA LYS A 208 -14.62 -20.93 -8.40
C LYS A 208 -15.69 -19.83 -8.39
N HIS A 209 -16.91 -20.13 -7.95
CA HIS A 209 -18.00 -19.15 -7.90
C HIS A 209 -17.86 -18.12 -6.76
N ARG A 210 -16.95 -18.36 -5.80
CA ARG A 210 -16.59 -17.45 -4.70
C ARG A 210 -15.20 -16.82 -4.88
N CYS A 211 -14.35 -17.34 -5.76
CA CYS A 211 -12.99 -16.86 -5.97
C CYS A 211 -12.95 -15.73 -7.02
N LEU A 212 -12.61 -14.52 -6.59
CA LEU A 212 -12.30 -13.39 -7.46
C LEU A 212 -10.76 -13.29 -7.60
N ASP A 213 -10.17 -14.15 -8.43
CA ASP A 213 -8.74 -14.12 -8.79
C ASP A 213 -8.47 -12.97 -9.77
N LEU A 214 -7.90 -11.87 -9.25
CA LEU A 214 -7.54 -10.69 -10.03
C LEU A 214 -6.03 -10.45 -10.07
N ILE A 215 -5.22 -11.44 -9.67
CA ILE A 215 -3.76 -11.35 -9.67
C ILE A 215 -3.26 -11.07 -11.09
N GLY A 216 -2.61 -9.93 -11.30
CA GLY A 216 -2.11 -9.53 -12.62
C GLY A 216 -3.17 -9.27 -13.69
N ARG A 217 -4.47 -9.22 -13.34
CA ARG A 217 -5.58 -9.11 -14.32
C ARG A 217 -6.21 -7.72 -14.43
N ILE A 218 -5.92 -6.83 -13.47
CA ILE A 218 -6.48 -5.48 -13.42
C ILE A 218 -5.39 -4.47 -13.05
N ASP A 219 -5.60 -3.22 -13.42
CA ASP A 219 -4.75 -2.12 -12.98
C ASP A 219 -4.94 -1.79 -11.49
N LEU A 220 -3.99 -1.07 -10.93
CA LEU A 220 -3.91 -0.75 -9.51
C LEU A 220 -5.04 0.18 -9.02
N LEU A 221 -5.56 1.08 -9.87
CA LEU A 221 -6.66 1.96 -9.50
C LEU A 221 -7.99 1.20 -9.49
N THR A 222 -8.17 0.27 -10.42
CA THR A 222 -9.30 -0.68 -10.39
C THR A 222 -9.20 -1.61 -9.18
N ALA A 223 -8.00 -2.09 -8.82
CA ALA A 223 -7.79 -2.86 -7.60
C ALA A 223 -8.18 -2.06 -6.33
N PHE A 224 -7.78 -0.79 -6.26
CA PHE A 224 -8.21 0.11 -5.19
C PHE A 224 -9.73 0.28 -5.15
N ALA A 225 -10.38 0.47 -6.31
CA ALA A 225 -11.84 0.60 -6.38
C ALA A 225 -12.56 -0.70 -5.97
N CYS A 226 -12.02 -1.89 -6.28
CA CYS A 226 -12.51 -3.17 -5.77
C CYS A 226 -12.34 -3.29 -4.24
N LEU A 227 -11.21 -2.81 -3.71
CA LEU A 227 -11.00 -2.73 -2.26
C LEU A 227 -12.04 -1.83 -1.60
N GLN A 228 -12.41 -0.68 -2.18
CA GLN A 228 -13.47 0.19 -1.64
C GLN A 228 -14.84 -0.51 -1.55
N ARG A 229 -15.05 -1.59 -2.30
CA ARG A 229 -16.27 -2.39 -2.33
C ARG A 229 -16.15 -3.69 -1.52
N SER A 230 -15.01 -3.90 -0.86
CA SER A 230 -14.77 -5.07 -0.02
C SER A 230 -15.18 -4.81 1.43
N SER A 231 -15.51 -5.87 2.15
CA SER A 231 -15.99 -5.79 3.53
C SER A 231 -14.83 -5.78 4.54
N LEU A 232 -13.75 -6.50 4.23
CA LEU A 232 -12.57 -6.68 5.09
C LEU A 232 -11.36 -6.97 4.21
N TYR A 233 -10.19 -6.46 4.60
CA TYR A 233 -8.89 -6.87 4.06
C TYR A 233 -8.03 -7.54 5.12
N ILE A 234 -7.37 -8.63 4.73
CA ILE A 234 -6.32 -9.28 5.52
C ILE A 234 -5.12 -9.57 4.62
N GLY A 235 -3.93 -9.14 5.01
CA GLY A 235 -2.74 -9.42 4.22
C GLY A 235 -1.44 -9.07 4.90
N ASN A 236 -0.34 -9.51 4.32
CA ASN A 236 1.00 -9.22 4.84
C ASN A 236 1.33 -7.71 4.76
N ASP A 237 2.31 -7.28 5.55
CA ASP A 237 3.00 -5.99 5.40
C ASP A 237 3.51 -5.78 3.96
N SER A 238 2.71 -5.07 3.16
CA SER A 238 2.87 -4.93 1.71
C SER A 238 2.25 -3.63 1.21
N GLY A 239 2.53 -3.27 -0.05
CA GLY A 239 1.89 -2.12 -0.68
C GLY A 239 0.36 -2.26 -0.80
N LEU A 240 -0.14 -3.49 -1.00
CA LEU A 240 -1.58 -3.77 -1.06
C LEU A 240 -2.27 -3.52 0.30
N MET A 241 -1.60 -3.81 1.42
CA MET A 241 -2.13 -3.49 2.75
C MET A 241 -2.33 -1.99 2.94
N HIS A 242 -1.36 -1.17 2.53
CA HIS A 242 -1.52 0.28 2.58
C HIS A 242 -2.60 0.78 1.61
N LEU A 243 -2.73 0.16 0.45
CA LEU A 243 -3.79 0.47 -0.52
C LEU A 243 -5.18 0.17 0.04
N ALA A 244 -5.34 -0.96 0.73
CA ALA A 244 -6.57 -1.34 1.43
C ALA A 244 -6.89 -0.38 2.59
N ALA A 245 -5.89 0.00 3.39
CA ALA A 245 -6.07 1.00 4.43
C ALA A 245 -6.56 2.34 3.86
N ALA A 246 -5.96 2.78 2.75
CA ALA A 246 -6.35 4.01 2.06
C ALA A 246 -7.75 3.94 1.43
N SER A 247 -8.29 2.75 1.16
CA SER A 247 -9.65 2.58 0.62
C SER A 247 -10.72 2.81 1.68
N GLY A 248 -10.33 2.79 2.95
CA GLY A 248 -11.18 3.05 4.10
C GLY A 248 -11.90 1.81 4.64
N ILE A 249 -11.59 0.61 4.15
CA ILE A 249 -12.18 -0.65 4.66
C ILE A 249 -11.46 -1.12 5.94
N PRO A 250 -12.12 -1.95 6.77
CA PRO A 250 -11.42 -2.71 7.82
C PRO A 250 -10.19 -3.41 7.25
N THR A 251 -9.01 -3.11 7.79
CA THR A 251 -7.73 -3.61 7.26
C THR A 251 -6.90 -4.20 8.39
N LEU A 252 -6.63 -5.51 8.34
CA LEU A 252 -5.69 -6.16 9.24
C LEU A 252 -4.36 -6.45 8.51
N GLY A 253 -3.29 -5.83 9.00
CA GLY A 253 -1.93 -6.11 8.55
C GLY A 253 -1.28 -7.23 9.36
N LEU A 254 -0.70 -8.23 8.68
CA LEU A 254 0.06 -9.31 9.30
C LEU A 254 1.56 -8.96 9.30
N PHE A 255 2.16 -8.90 10.48
CA PHE A 255 3.54 -8.46 10.68
C PHE A 255 4.44 -9.59 11.21
N GLY A 256 5.72 -9.50 10.84
CA GLY A 256 6.80 -10.36 11.31
C GLY A 256 8.11 -9.58 11.35
N PRO A 257 8.99 -9.71 10.34
CA PRO A 257 10.30 -9.03 10.32
C PRO A 257 10.19 -7.60 9.80
N SER A 258 9.21 -6.83 10.28
CA SER A 258 9.05 -5.42 9.95
C SER A 258 8.50 -4.61 11.12
N PRO A 259 8.98 -3.37 11.31
CA PRO A 259 8.60 -2.54 12.44
C PRO A 259 7.19 -1.98 12.23
N GLU A 260 6.21 -2.49 12.98
CA GLU A 260 4.81 -2.10 12.89
C GLU A 260 4.56 -0.65 13.36
N ASP A 261 5.38 -0.14 14.27
CA ASP A 261 5.33 1.26 14.72
C ASP A 261 5.59 2.25 13.57
N ARG A 262 6.30 1.81 12.52
CA ARG A 262 6.62 2.60 11.33
C ARG A 262 5.66 2.39 10.18
N TYR A 263 5.20 1.16 9.96
CA TYR A 263 4.50 0.75 8.73
C TYR A 263 3.12 0.10 8.96
N ALA A 264 2.53 0.20 10.15
CA ALA A 264 1.15 -0.20 10.35
C ALA A 264 0.20 0.40 9.28
N PRO A 265 -0.87 -0.30 8.88
CA PRO A 265 -1.91 0.31 8.06
C PRO A 265 -2.50 1.52 8.78
N TRP A 266 -2.58 2.64 8.06
CA TRP A 266 -2.97 3.92 8.65
C TRP A 266 -4.48 4.16 8.56
N GLY A 267 -5.13 4.36 9.71
CA GLY A 267 -6.54 4.73 9.81
C GLY A 267 -7.19 4.14 11.06
N SER A 268 -8.34 4.68 11.47
CA SER A 268 -9.10 4.19 12.63
C SER A 268 -9.63 2.76 12.43
N ARG A 269 -9.95 2.40 11.18
CA ARG A 269 -10.45 1.07 10.79
C ARG A 269 -9.32 0.06 10.50
N CYS A 270 -8.11 0.34 10.97
CA CYS A 270 -6.94 -0.50 10.73
C CYS A 270 -6.45 -1.16 12.04
N SER A 271 -5.91 -2.37 11.93
CA SER A 271 -5.20 -3.03 13.03
C SER A 271 -3.98 -3.80 12.52
N VAL A 272 -3.12 -4.22 13.43
CA VAL A 272 -1.95 -5.06 13.16
C VAL A 272 -1.99 -6.28 14.05
N VAL A 273 -1.45 -7.39 13.56
CA VAL A 273 -1.20 -8.58 14.37
C VAL A 273 0.19 -9.13 14.08
N ARG A 274 0.85 -9.62 15.11
CA ARG A 274 2.18 -10.22 15.04
C ARG A 274 2.27 -11.48 15.91
N GLY A 275 3.26 -12.31 15.63
CA GLY A 275 3.63 -13.43 16.49
C GLY A 275 4.29 -12.98 17.80
N ALA A 276 4.59 -13.94 18.68
CA ALA A 276 5.16 -13.68 20.01
C ALA A 276 6.53 -12.99 19.99
N ALA A 277 7.38 -13.31 19.00
CA ALA A 277 8.68 -12.66 18.86
C ALA A 277 8.50 -11.20 18.42
N ASN A 278 9.19 -10.28 19.09
CA ASN A 278 9.21 -8.86 18.69
C ASN A 278 10.12 -8.63 17.45
N PHE A 279 10.15 -7.42 16.89
CA PHE A 279 10.90 -7.14 15.66
C PHE A 279 12.40 -7.39 15.84
N ASP A 280 12.96 -7.05 17.00
CA ASP A 280 14.40 -7.17 17.27
C ASP A 280 14.82 -8.63 17.52
N GLU A 281 13.88 -9.48 17.96
CA GLU A 281 14.12 -10.90 18.29
C GLU A 281 13.83 -11.88 17.15
N ILE A 282 13.09 -11.47 16.11
CA ILE A 282 12.59 -12.39 15.08
C ILE A 282 13.68 -12.82 14.07
N PHE A 283 14.83 -12.16 14.06
CA PHE A 283 15.90 -12.42 13.12
C PHE A 283 16.85 -13.52 13.64
N PRO A 284 17.00 -14.64 12.91
CA PRO A 284 18.01 -15.64 13.25
C PRO A 284 19.42 -15.10 13.00
N GLU A 285 20.43 -15.65 13.68
CA GLU A 285 21.84 -15.22 13.55
C GLU A 285 22.34 -15.23 12.09
N ASN A 286 21.91 -16.21 11.29
CA ASN A 286 22.27 -16.35 9.87
C ASN A 286 21.22 -15.76 8.91
N PHE A 287 20.57 -14.65 9.30
CA PHE A 287 19.52 -14.04 8.48
C PHE A 287 20.03 -13.61 7.08
N ASN A 288 19.34 -14.08 6.04
CA ASN A 288 19.56 -13.68 4.66
C ASN A 288 18.22 -13.36 3.99
N HIS A 289 17.99 -12.09 3.66
CA HIS A 289 16.75 -11.61 3.05
C HIS A 289 16.32 -12.31 1.74
N ARG A 290 17.21 -13.07 1.08
CA ARG A 290 16.91 -13.83 -0.15
C ARG A 290 16.60 -15.30 0.09
N GLU A 291 17.25 -15.91 1.10
CA GLU A 291 17.22 -17.35 1.33
C GLU A 291 16.36 -17.75 2.53
N THR A 292 16.24 -16.86 3.52
CA THR A 292 15.43 -17.10 4.71
C THR A 292 13.97 -17.29 4.30
N LYS A 293 13.39 -18.40 4.75
CA LYS A 293 11.97 -18.73 4.61
C LYS A 293 11.10 -17.73 5.41
N THR A 294 9.80 -17.96 5.47
CA THR A 294 8.91 -17.13 6.29
C THR A 294 9.39 -17.04 7.73
N LEU A 295 9.38 -15.82 8.30
CA LEU A 295 9.61 -15.57 9.72
C LEU A 295 8.28 -15.38 10.47
N MET A 296 7.16 -15.63 9.80
CA MET A 296 5.82 -15.45 10.36
C MET A 296 5.23 -16.75 10.94
N ASP A 297 6.05 -17.80 11.08
CA ASP A 297 5.62 -19.09 11.60
C ASP A 297 5.13 -19.02 13.05
N GLY A 298 5.58 -18.05 13.84
CA GLY A 298 5.07 -17.78 15.19
C GLY A 298 3.67 -17.15 15.24
N LEU A 299 3.13 -16.65 14.12
CA LEU A 299 1.80 -16.03 14.07
C LEU A 299 0.73 -17.07 13.74
N SER A 300 0.00 -17.55 14.76
CA SER A 300 -1.01 -18.61 14.59
C SER A 300 -2.32 -18.12 13.93
N VAL A 301 -3.07 -19.03 13.29
CA VAL A 301 -4.40 -18.72 12.72
C VAL A 301 -5.36 -18.21 13.78
N THR A 302 -5.40 -18.85 14.95
CA THR A 302 -6.25 -18.43 16.08
C THR A 302 -5.92 -17.01 16.57
N THR A 303 -4.63 -16.63 16.61
CA THR A 303 -4.21 -15.27 16.97
C THR A 303 -4.71 -14.25 15.95
N VAL A 304 -4.58 -14.56 14.65
CA VAL A 304 -5.07 -13.68 13.58
C VAL A 304 -6.59 -13.58 13.62
N GLU A 305 -7.30 -14.70 13.74
CA GLU A 305 -8.76 -14.74 13.84
C GLU A 305 -9.26 -13.88 15.00
N LYS A 306 -8.70 -14.04 16.20
CA LYS A 306 -9.05 -13.21 17.36
C LYS A 306 -8.89 -11.72 17.04
N GLN A 307 -7.76 -11.32 16.44
CA GLN A 307 -7.52 -9.91 16.12
C GLN A 307 -8.48 -9.38 15.04
N VAL A 308 -8.84 -10.21 14.06
CA VAL A 308 -9.86 -9.89 13.05
C VAL A 308 -11.21 -9.65 13.71
N LEU A 309 -11.64 -10.52 14.63
CA LEU A 309 -12.91 -10.39 15.33
C LEU A 309 -12.97 -9.09 16.15
N GLU A 310 -11.91 -8.78 16.90
CA GLU A 310 -11.80 -7.52 17.65
C GLU A 310 -11.86 -6.30 16.73
N LEU A 311 -11.15 -6.32 15.60
CA LEU A 311 -11.20 -5.25 14.61
C LEU A 311 -12.60 -5.11 14.02
N TRP A 312 -13.24 -6.23 13.68
CA TRP A 312 -14.57 -6.28 13.11
C TRP A 312 -15.60 -5.67 14.07
N GLU A 313 -15.64 -6.12 15.32
CA GLU A 313 -16.52 -5.59 16.35
C GLU A 313 -16.30 -4.10 16.62
N ARG A 314 -15.03 -3.65 16.66
CA ARG A 314 -14.70 -2.24 16.85
C ARG A 314 -15.29 -1.39 15.73
N VAL A 315 -15.11 -1.81 14.49
CA VAL A 315 -15.54 -1.04 13.32
C VAL A 315 -17.06 -1.04 13.14
N GLN A 316 -17.78 -2.07 13.60
CA GLN A 316 -19.26 -2.07 13.55
C GLN A 316 -19.91 -1.13 14.59
N LYS A 317 -19.14 -0.62 15.56
CA LYS A 317 -19.62 0.31 16.60
C LYS A 317 -19.41 1.79 16.22
N ASP A 318 -18.56 2.06 15.23
CA ASP A 318 -18.22 3.40 14.72
C ASP A 318 -19.19 3.85 13.62
#